data_AF-A0A7W8G8G6-F1
#
_entry.id   AF-A0A7W8G8G6-F1
#
_cell.length_a   1.000
_cell.length_b   1.000
_cell.length_c   1.000
_cell.angle_alpha   90.00
_cell.angle_beta   90.00
_cell.angle_gamma   90.00
#
_symmetry.space_group_name_H-M   'P 1'
#
loop_
_entity.id
_entity.type
_entity.pdbx_description
1 polymer ?
#
loop_
_entity_poly.entity_id
_entity_poly.type
_entity_poly.pdbx_seq_one_letter_code
_entity_poly.pdbx_strand_id
1 'polypeptide(L)'
;MKKILILTGFLTLFASFASPLFAKEAAPKIDTYEYDLTLTEIKGVSAPYISNNFVVFTAPVTANSIGIAFDFEEFRKIHYYQLRKNYGYEGEITSSYYFYILEMPKKLSRISYRVVIDGLWTTDPQNQNVVYNEYENYSLSYIDLPPEEIEITEKLNNGLTHFVCHSESGRKIRLGGSFTNWDSWIYEMKETEPGKYVIDIPLHPGTYYYSYYNGITSFIDETNPSRGYSNDGRIVSCITIN
;
A
#
# COMPACT_ATOMS: atom_id res chain seq x y z
N MET A 1 -32.58 74.59 23.49
CA MET A 1 -31.36 74.38 24.29
C MET A 1 -31.16 72.88 24.48
N LYS A 2 -29.95 72.40 24.15
CA LYS A 2 -29.34 71.08 24.35
C LYS A 2 -30.05 70.09 25.30
N LYS A 3 -30.23 68.84 24.85
CA LYS A 3 -29.38 67.69 25.26
C LYS A 3 -29.66 66.44 24.41
N ILE A 4 -28.55 65.78 24.08
CA ILE A 4 -28.36 64.51 23.38
C ILE A 4 -28.28 63.38 24.42
N LEU A 5 -28.83 62.20 24.14
CA LEU A 5 -28.39 60.89 24.66
C LEU A 5 -29.03 59.78 23.78
N ILE A 6 -28.38 59.34 22.68
CA ILE A 6 -27.58 58.11 22.55
C ILE A 6 -28.26 56.88 23.18
N LEU A 7 -28.85 56.02 22.33
CA LEU A 7 -29.09 54.61 22.63
C LEU A 7 -28.38 53.76 21.55
N THR A 8 -27.27 53.16 21.97
CA THR A 8 -26.61 51.97 21.41
C THR A 8 -27.65 50.86 21.19
N GLY A 9 -27.68 50.04 20.15
CA GLY A 9 -26.63 49.48 19.29
C GLY A 9 -26.86 47.97 19.23
N PHE A 10 -27.16 47.40 18.07
CA PHE A 10 -26.94 45.97 17.78
C PHE A 10 -26.91 45.76 16.26
N LEU A 11 -25.69 45.73 15.71
CA LEU A 11 -25.42 45.39 14.32
C LEU A 11 -24.99 43.92 14.31
N THR A 12 -25.91 43.02 13.95
CA THR A 12 -25.59 41.60 13.77
C THR A 12 -24.80 41.41 12.48
N LEU A 13 -23.51 41.16 12.62
CA LEU A 13 -22.59 40.78 11.55
C LEU A 13 -22.85 39.32 11.17
N PHE A 14 -23.42 39.08 9.99
CA PHE A 14 -23.56 37.74 9.42
C PHE A 14 -22.19 37.31 8.89
N ALA A 15 -21.48 36.46 9.63
CA ALA A 15 -20.24 35.85 9.19
C ALA A 15 -20.55 34.67 8.25
N SER A 16 -20.32 34.88 6.96
CA SER A 16 -20.37 33.84 5.94
C SER A 16 -19.21 32.87 6.15
N PHE A 17 -19.45 31.72 6.76
CA PHE A 17 -18.51 30.61 6.74
C PHE A 17 -18.50 30.02 5.33
N ALA A 18 -17.50 30.41 4.53
CA ALA A 18 -17.12 29.68 3.33
C ALA A 18 -16.55 28.32 3.78
N SER A 19 -17.32 27.26 3.62
CA SER A 19 -16.85 25.89 3.81
C SER A 19 -15.73 25.60 2.80
N PRO A 20 -14.57 25.08 3.22
CA PRO A 20 -13.54 24.66 2.29
C PRO A 20 -14.10 23.51 1.45
N LEU A 21 -14.07 23.70 0.13
CA LEU A 21 -14.30 22.65 -0.85
C LEU A 21 -13.28 21.54 -0.54
N PHE A 22 -13.74 20.40 -0.03
CA PHE A 22 -12.89 19.22 0.06
C PHE A 22 -12.44 18.87 -1.36
N ALA A 23 -11.15 19.07 -1.64
CA ALA A 23 -10.52 18.54 -2.83
C ALA A 23 -10.70 17.02 -2.77
N LYS A 24 -11.47 16.48 -3.72
CA LYS A 24 -11.59 15.05 -3.92
C LYS A 24 -10.21 14.56 -4.31
N GLU A 25 -9.51 13.95 -3.36
CA GLU A 25 -8.24 13.28 -3.59
C GLU A 25 -8.43 12.31 -4.76
N ALA A 26 -7.66 12.52 -5.82
CA ALA A 26 -7.73 11.67 -7.00
C ALA A 26 -7.35 10.26 -6.54
N ALA A 27 -8.29 9.31 -6.70
CA ALA A 27 -7.98 7.90 -6.47
C ALA A 27 -6.70 7.54 -7.24
N PRO A 28 -5.77 6.77 -6.65
CA PRO A 28 -4.58 6.32 -7.35
C PRO A 28 -5.01 5.68 -8.67
N LYS A 29 -4.40 6.13 -9.77
CA LYS A 29 -4.62 5.51 -11.07
C LYS A 29 -4.06 4.10 -10.97
N ILE A 30 -4.96 3.11 -10.97
CA ILE A 30 -4.62 1.71 -11.20
C ILE A 30 -3.70 1.66 -12.43
N ASP A 31 -2.53 1.04 -12.29
CA ASP A 31 -1.65 0.82 -13.42
C ASP A 31 -2.38 -0.06 -14.45
N THR A 32 -2.95 0.62 -15.45
CA THR A 32 -3.85 0.00 -16.42
C THR A 32 -3.10 -1.04 -17.26
N TYR A 33 -1.79 -0.88 -17.44
CA TYR A 33 -0.98 -1.79 -18.23
C TYR A 33 -0.83 -3.16 -17.56
N GLU A 34 -0.44 -3.19 -16.29
CA GLU A 34 -0.29 -4.45 -15.55
C GLU A 34 -1.63 -5.16 -15.36
N TYR A 35 -2.71 -4.41 -15.17
CA TYR A 35 -4.06 -4.96 -15.11
C TYR A 35 -4.45 -5.65 -16.42
N ASP A 36 -4.24 -4.99 -17.57
CA ASP A 36 -4.57 -5.52 -18.89
C ASP A 36 -3.74 -6.77 -19.24
N LEU A 37 -2.46 -6.78 -18.82
CA LEU A 37 -1.59 -7.96 -18.95
C LEU A 37 -2.12 -9.13 -18.12
N THR A 38 -2.41 -8.88 -16.84
CA THR A 38 -2.97 -9.86 -15.91
C THR A 38 -4.28 -10.44 -16.44
N LEU A 39 -5.17 -9.60 -16.97
CA LEU A 39 -6.44 -10.03 -17.57
C LEU A 39 -6.23 -10.95 -18.77
N THR A 40 -5.20 -10.69 -19.59
CA THR A 40 -4.85 -11.49 -20.76
C THR A 40 -4.30 -12.86 -20.38
N GLU A 41 -3.59 -12.96 -19.26
CA GLU A 41 -2.99 -14.20 -18.76
C GLU A 41 -4.02 -15.19 -18.21
N ILE A 42 -5.22 -14.75 -17.84
CA ILE A 42 -6.26 -15.65 -17.33
C ILE A 42 -6.70 -16.61 -18.42
N LYS A 43 -6.38 -17.91 -18.25
CA LYS A 43 -6.70 -18.98 -19.21
C LYS A 43 -8.02 -19.69 -18.95
N GLY A 44 -8.55 -19.58 -17.73
CA GLY A 44 -9.77 -20.28 -17.32
C GLY A 44 -9.90 -20.36 -15.79
N VAL A 45 -10.73 -21.29 -15.34
CA VAL A 45 -10.98 -21.55 -13.93
C VAL A 45 -9.79 -22.28 -13.30
N SER A 46 -9.30 -21.76 -12.18
CA SER A 46 -8.19 -22.28 -11.39
C SER A 46 -8.26 -21.77 -9.94
N ALA A 47 -7.47 -22.39 -9.05
CA ALA A 47 -7.20 -21.86 -7.71
C ALA A 47 -6.64 -20.42 -7.81
N PRO A 48 -6.82 -19.57 -6.78
CA PRO A 48 -6.29 -18.22 -6.80
C PRO A 48 -4.77 -18.23 -6.99
N TYR A 49 -4.27 -17.27 -7.76
CA TYR A 49 -2.84 -17.13 -8.02
C TYR A 49 -2.45 -15.67 -8.15
N ILE A 50 -1.15 -15.42 -8.06
CA ILE A 50 -0.56 -14.09 -8.13
C ILE A 50 0.02 -13.91 -9.53
N SER A 51 -0.29 -12.77 -10.15
CA SER A 51 0.27 -12.32 -11.42
C SER A 51 0.57 -10.83 -11.32
N ASN A 52 1.82 -10.46 -11.59
CA ASN A 52 2.33 -9.09 -11.40
C ASN A 52 2.03 -8.60 -9.97
N ASN A 53 1.43 -7.40 -9.82
CA ASN A 53 1.00 -6.85 -8.55
C ASN A 53 -0.48 -7.19 -8.19
N PHE A 54 -1.04 -8.26 -8.77
CA PHE A 54 -2.44 -8.62 -8.60
C PHE A 54 -2.63 -10.07 -8.14
N VAL A 55 -3.73 -10.28 -7.43
CA VAL A 55 -4.24 -11.60 -7.08
C VAL A 55 -5.48 -11.87 -7.94
N VAL A 56 -5.44 -12.97 -8.68
CA VAL A 56 -6.51 -13.39 -9.58
C VAL A 56 -7.33 -14.48 -8.92
N PHE A 57 -8.64 -14.27 -8.86
CA PHE A 57 -9.62 -15.25 -8.41
C PHE A 57 -10.50 -15.64 -9.60
N THR A 58 -10.83 -16.92 -9.73
CA THR A 58 -11.68 -17.41 -10.83
C THR A 58 -12.70 -18.42 -10.33
N ALA A 59 -13.84 -18.50 -11.03
CA ALA A 59 -14.90 -19.43 -10.69
C ALA A 59 -15.64 -19.90 -11.96
N PRO A 60 -16.18 -21.13 -11.98
CA PRO A 60 -16.97 -21.61 -13.10
C PRO A 60 -18.32 -20.88 -13.19
N VAL A 61 -18.90 -20.84 -14.38
CA VAL A 61 -20.22 -20.22 -14.62
C VAL A 61 -21.33 -21.18 -14.19
N THR A 62 -21.46 -21.43 -12.89
CA THR A 62 -22.47 -22.34 -12.31
C THR A 62 -23.58 -21.61 -11.55
N ALA A 63 -23.46 -20.30 -11.37
CA ALA A 63 -24.34 -19.46 -10.56
C ALA A 63 -24.65 -18.14 -11.28
N ASN A 64 -25.70 -17.44 -10.86
CA ASN A 64 -26.09 -16.16 -11.46
C ASN A 64 -25.21 -15.00 -10.96
N SER A 65 -24.79 -15.07 -9.70
CA SER A 65 -23.93 -14.09 -9.07
C SER A 65 -22.85 -14.77 -8.25
N ILE A 66 -21.60 -14.33 -8.47
CA ILE A 66 -20.45 -14.71 -7.67
C ILE A 66 -19.79 -13.44 -7.17
N GLY A 67 -19.56 -13.36 -5.87
CA GLY A 67 -18.79 -12.31 -5.23
C GLY A 67 -17.73 -12.88 -4.29
N ILE A 68 -16.85 -12.01 -3.82
CA ILE A 68 -15.81 -12.30 -2.83
C ILE A 68 -15.79 -11.20 -1.79
N ALA A 69 -15.52 -11.58 -0.55
CA ALA A 69 -15.33 -10.67 0.56
C ALA A 69 -14.10 -11.07 1.36
N PHE A 70 -13.35 -10.08 1.82
CA PHE A 70 -12.02 -10.24 2.41
C PHE A 70 -12.02 -9.97 3.92
N ASP A 71 -11.11 -10.64 4.62
CA ASP A 71 -10.88 -10.47 6.06
C ASP A 71 -10.34 -9.07 6.42
N PHE A 72 -9.42 -8.52 5.62
CA PHE A 72 -8.86 -7.18 5.82
C PHE A 72 -9.88 -6.04 5.62
N GLU A 73 -11.05 -6.33 5.05
CA GLU A 73 -12.20 -5.41 4.98
C GLU A 73 -13.27 -5.74 6.04
N GLU A 74 -12.98 -6.64 6.98
CA GLU A 74 -13.91 -7.17 7.98
C GLU A 74 -15.19 -7.75 7.32
N PHE A 75 -15.07 -8.31 6.11
CA PHE A 75 -16.18 -8.80 5.29
C PHE A 75 -17.32 -7.80 5.04
N ARG A 76 -17.09 -6.49 5.23
CA ARG A 76 -18.13 -5.46 5.09
C ARG A 76 -18.51 -5.15 3.64
N LYS A 77 -17.66 -5.53 2.69
CA LYS A 77 -17.85 -5.28 1.26
C LYS A 77 -17.79 -6.59 0.49
N ILE A 78 -18.75 -6.76 -0.42
CA ILE A 78 -18.75 -7.85 -1.39
C ILE A 78 -18.31 -7.25 -2.74
N HIS A 79 -17.26 -7.82 -3.32
CA HIS A 79 -16.79 -7.50 -4.65
C HIS A 79 -17.28 -8.55 -5.63
N TYR A 80 -17.98 -8.14 -6.68
CA TYR A 80 -18.59 -9.07 -7.63
C TYR A 80 -17.63 -9.44 -8.76
N TYR A 81 -17.66 -10.70 -9.16
CA TYR A 81 -16.85 -11.22 -10.26
C TYR A 81 -17.41 -10.69 -11.57
N GLN A 82 -16.52 -10.49 -12.53
CA GLN A 82 -16.84 -10.18 -13.91
C GLN A 82 -16.94 -11.48 -14.72
N LEU A 83 -17.86 -11.52 -15.68
CA LEU A 83 -18.02 -12.67 -16.57
C LEU A 83 -17.14 -12.50 -17.82
N ARG A 84 -16.24 -13.45 -18.06
CA ARG A 84 -15.51 -13.57 -19.32
C ARG A 84 -16.12 -14.66 -20.19
N LYS A 85 -16.26 -14.36 -21.47
CA LYS A 85 -16.64 -15.32 -22.53
C LYS A 85 -15.60 -15.21 -23.63
N ASN A 86 -14.97 -16.33 -23.95
CA ASN A 86 -14.07 -16.45 -25.08
C ASN A 86 -14.85 -16.99 -26.28
N TYR A 87 -14.54 -16.48 -27.46
CA TYR A 87 -15.22 -16.84 -28.69
C TYR A 87 -14.23 -17.47 -29.67
N GLY A 88 -14.68 -18.46 -30.42
CA GLY A 88 -13.95 -19.04 -31.53
C GLY A 88 -14.04 -18.17 -32.79
N TYR A 89 -13.44 -18.66 -33.87
CA TYR A 89 -13.41 -17.94 -35.15
C TYR A 89 -14.80 -17.79 -35.78
N GLU A 90 -15.74 -18.67 -35.46
CA GLU A 90 -17.11 -18.65 -35.99
C GLU A 90 -18.09 -17.93 -35.04
N GLY A 91 -17.60 -17.35 -33.95
CA GLY A 91 -18.40 -16.61 -32.95
C GLY A 91 -19.09 -17.49 -31.90
N GLU A 92 -18.78 -18.79 -31.88
CA GLU A 92 -19.20 -19.73 -30.85
C GLU A 92 -18.45 -19.51 -29.54
N ILE A 93 -19.12 -19.68 -28.39
CA ILE A 93 -18.47 -19.56 -27.08
C ILE A 93 -17.61 -20.81 -26.87
N THR A 94 -16.29 -20.63 -26.78
CA THR A 94 -15.33 -21.72 -26.55
C THR A 94 -15.11 -21.98 -25.06
N SER A 95 -15.18 -20.93 -24.24
CA SER A 95 -15.10 -21.04 -22.78
C SER A 95 -15.72 -19.81 -22.12
N SER A 96 -16.21 -20.00 -20.90
CA SER A 96 -16.70 -18.90 -20.06
C SER A 96 -16.34 -19.17 -18.60
N TYR A 97 -16.05 -18.10 -17.87
CA TYR A 97 -15.73 -18.16 -16.45
C TYR A 97 -15.91 -16.79 -15.80
N TYR A 98 -16.13 -16.80 -14.50
CA TYR A 98 -16.11 -15.61 -13.67
C TYR A 98 -14.68 -15.34 -13.18
N PHE A 99 -14.33 -14.07 -13.04
CA PHE A 99 -13.05 -13.68 -12.45
C PHE A 99 -13.17 -12.40 -11.62
N TYR A 100 -12.27 -12.24 -10.66
CA TYR A 100 -12.04 -11.01 -9.91
C TYR A 100 -10.54 -10.79 -9.77
N ILE A 101 -10.07 -9.57 -10.00
CA ILE A 101 -8.67 -9.19 -9.90
C ILE A 101 -8.56 -8.19 -8.75
N LEU A 102 -7.75 -8.54 -7.75
CA LEU A 102 -7.46 -7.70 -6.59
C LEU A 102 -6.05 -7.13 -6.73
N GLU A 103 -5.89 -5.81 -6.60
CA GLU A 103 -4.56 -5.22 -6.41
C GLU A 103 -4.00 -5.67 -5.06
N MET A 104 -2.78 -6.22 -5.06
CA MET A 104 -2.19 -6.83 -3.87
C MET A 104 -2.11 -5.81 -2.73
N PRO A 105 -2.79 -6.07 -1.58
CA PRO A 105 -2.70 -5.16 -0.45
C PRO A 105 -1.29 -5.15 0.13
N LYS A 106 -0.73 -3.96 0.37
CA LYS A 106 0.58 -3.80 1.00
C LYS A 106 0.55 -4.29 2.45
N LYS A 107 1.69 -4.76 2.96
CA LYS A 107 1.91 -5.20 4.35
C LYS A 107 1.08 -6.41 4.79
N LEU A 108 0.51 -7.17 3.86
CA LEU A 108 -0.13 -8.45 4.15
C LEU A 108 0.76 -9.60 3.68
N SER A 109 0.92 -10.61 4.52
CA SER A 109 1.56 -11.89 4.14
C SER A 109 0.55 -12.94 3.70
N ARG A 110 -0.75 -12.72 3.95
CA ARG A 110 -1.84 -13.63 3.65
C ARG A 110 -3.13 -12.83 3.44
N ILE A 111 -3.96 -13.31 2.53
CA ILE A 111 -5.33 -12.87 2.35
C ILE A 111 -6.25 -14.03 2.71
N SER A 112 -7.19 -13.82 3.63
CA SER A 112 -8.27 -14.78 3.90
C SER A 112 -9.59 -14.23 3.38
N TYR A 113 -10.42 -15.10 2.81
CA TYR A 113 -11.61 -14.67 2.08
C TYR A 113 -12.71 -15.73 2.07
N ARG A 114 -13.92 -15.27 1.72
CA ARG A 114 -15.08 -16.12 1.41
C ARG A 114 -15.65 -15.73 0.07
N VAL A 115 -16.20 -16.72 -0.63
CA VAL A 115 -16.93 -16.53 -1.88
C VAL A 115 -18.42 -16.51 -1.56
N VAL A 116 -19.16 -15.60 -2.17
CA VAL A 116 -20.61 -15.47 -2.07
C VAL A 116 -21.22 -15.94 -3.38
N ILE A 117 -21.81 -17.13 -3.39
CA ILE A 117 -22.42 -17.75 -4.58
C ILE A 117 -23.94 -17.68 -4.41
N ASP A 118 -24.61 -16.89 -5.26
CA ASP A 118 -26.06 -16.66 -5.18
C ASP A 118 -26.55 -16.29 -3.76
N GLY A 119 -25.75 -15.51 -3.03
CA GLY A 119 -26.02 -15.06 -1.66
C GLY A 119 -25.58 -16.03 -0.55
N LEU A 120 -25.12 -17.23 -0.90
CA LEU A 120 -24.57 -18.20 0.05
C LEU A 120 -23.08 -17.98 0.25
N TRP A 121 -22.68 -17.77 1.50
CA TRP A 121 -21.29 -17.59 1.90
C TRP A 121 -20.60 -18.94 2.05
N THR A 122 -19.61 -19.21 1.22
CA THR A 122 -18.86 -20.47 1.18
C THR A 122 -17.34 -20.21 1.17
N THR A 123 -16.56 -21.25 1.44
CA THR A 123 -15.16 -21.30 0.99
C THR A 123 -15.11 -21.39 -0.53
N ASP A 124 -14.01 -20.94 -1.12
CA ASP A 124 -13.76 -21.05 -2.55
C ASP A 124 -13.62 -22.52 -2.95
N PRO A 125 -14.52 -23.06 -3.80
CA PRO A 125 -14.45 -24.45 -4.23
C PRO A 125 -13.20 -24.78 -5.06
N GLN A 126 -12.55 -23.78 -5.66
CA GLN A 126 -11.34 -23.96 -6.47
C GLN A 126 -10.05 -23.87 -5.64
N ASN A 127 -10.13 -23.41 -4.39
CA ASN A 127 -8.98 -23.26 -3.51
C ASN A 127 -8.93 -24.34 -2.44
N GLN A 128 -7.85 -25.12 -2.43
CA GLN A 128 -7.62 -26.16 -1.42
C GLN A 128 -7.12 -25.59 -0.08
N ASN A 129 -6.57 -24.38 -0.10
CA ASN A 129 -6.05 -23.71 1.10
C ASN A 129 -7.21 -23.14 1.90
N VAL A 130 -7.52 -23.80 3.01
CA VAL A 130 -8.63 -23.45 3.90
C VAL A 130 -8.14 -23.45 5.34
N VAL A 131 -8.54 -22.44 6.11
CA VAL A 131 -8.29 -22.33 7.54
C VAL A 131 -9.64 -22.31 8.28
N TYR A 132 -9.78 -23.16 9.29
CA TYR A 132 -10.97 -23.19 10.13
C TYR A 132 -10.79 -22.25 11.32
N ASN A 133 -11.76 -21.34 11.52
CA ASN A 133 -11.81 -20.48 12.69
C ASN A 133 -12.71 -21.11 13.74
N GLU A 134 -12.11 -21.62 14.82
CA GLU A 134 -12.84 -22.25 15.93
C GLU A 134 -13.73 -21.26 16.70
N TYR A 135 -13.31 -20.00 16.83
CA TYR A 135 -14.06 -18.98 17.57
C TYR A 135 -15.34 -18.56 16.84
N GLU A 136 -15.27 -18.43 15.52
CA GLU A 136 -16.40 -17.99 14.71
C GLU A 136 -17.15 -19.15 14.02
N ASN A 137 -16.66 -20.37 14.18
CA ASN A 137 -17.23 -21.62 13.67
C ASN A 137 -17.49 -21.60 12.15
N TYR A 138 -16.56 -21.04 11.39
CA TYR A 138 -16.59 -21.10 9.93
C TYR A 138 -15.19 -21.24 9.36
N SER A 139 -15.12 -21.72 8.12
CA SER A 139 -13.86 -21.85 7.37
C SER A 139 -13.66 -20.69 6.39
N LEU A 140 -12.41 -20.28 6.22
CA LEU A 140 -11.97 -19.27 5.26
C LEU A 140 -11.04 -19.91 4.24
N SER A 141 -11.20 -19.57 2.97
CA SER A 141 -10.16 -19.83 1.99
C SER A 141 -9.06 -18.81 2.15
N TYR A 142 -7.81 -19.17 1.87
CA TYR A 142 -6.70 -18.23 1.96
C TYR A 142 -5.69 -18.40 0.83
N ILE A 143 -4.93 -17.35 0.57
CA ILE A 143 -3.73 -17.38 -0.28
C ILE A 143 -2.60 -16.66 0.44
N ASP A 144 -1.44 -17.29 0.47
CA ASP A 144 -0.22 -16.67 0.98
C ASP A 144 0.35 -15.73 -0.08
N LEU A 145 0.71 -14.52 0.35
CA LEU A 145 1.34 -13.52 -0.48
C LEU A 145 2.87 -13.68 -0.38
N PRO A 146 3.62 -13.38 -1.45
CA PRO A 146 5.06 -13.26 -1.33
C PRO A 146 5.37 -12.20 -0.27
N PRO A 147 6.45 -12.37 0.50
CA PRO A 147 6.89 -11.32 1.40
C PRO A 147 7.08 -10.04 0.58
N GLU A 148 6.46 -8.95 1.02
CA GLU A 148 6.77 -7.63 0.47
C GLU A 148 8.27 -7.44 0.65
N GLU A 149 9.01 -7.29 -0.44
CA GLU A 149 10.41 -6.89 -0.41
C GLU A 149 10.42 -5.45 0.10
N ILE A 150 10.41 -5.29 1.42
CA ILE A 150 10.65 -4.00 2.04
C ILE A 150 12.10 -3.70 1.67
N GLU A 151 12.28 -2.76 0.75
CA GLU A 151 13.60 -2.24 0.45
C GLU A 151 14.14 -1.57 1.72
N ILE A 152 15.00 -2.30 2.42
CA ILE A 152 15.65 -1.84 3.64
C ILE A 152 16.99 -1.23 3.30
N THR A 153 17.45 -0.35 4.18
CA THR A 153 18.85 0.09 4.15
C THR A 153 19.77 -1.13 4.39
N GLU A 154 20.62 -1.46 3.42
CA GLU A 154 21.48 -2.64 3.46
C GLU A 154 22.84 -2.45 2.77
N LYS A 155 23.77 -3.39 3.02
CA LYS A 155 25.07 -3.44 2.33
C LYS A 155 24.94 -4.21 1.03
N LEU A 156 25.30 -3.58 -0.08
CA LEU A 156 25.35 -4.21 -1.40
C LEU A 156 26.66 -4.99 -1.61
N ASN A 157 26.60 -5.99 -2.50
CA ASN A 157 27.76 -6.84 -2.84
C ASN A 157 28.93 -6.08 -3.47
N ASN A 158 28.69 -4.88 -4.02
CA ASN A 158 29.71 -4.01 -4.61
C ASN A 158 30.44 -3.13 -3.59
N GLY A 159 30.16 -3.29 -2.29
CA GLY A 159 30.78 -2.51 -1.21
C GLY A 159 30.12 -1.17 -0.90
N LEU A 160 29.01 -0.85 -1.57
CA LEU A 160 28.17 0.30 -1.25
C LEU A 160 27.14 -0.06 -0.17
N THR A 161 26.70 0.92 0.60
CA THR A 161 25.53 0.82 1.47
C THR A 161 24.38 1.54 0.80
N HIS A 162 23.32 0.79 0.50
CA HIS A 162 22.09 1.28 -0.08
C HIS A 162 21.21 1.82 1.04
N PHE A 163 20.85 3.10 0.99
CA PHE A 163 19.91 3.73 1.92
C PHE A 163 18.59 3.97 1.23
N VAL A 164 17.50 3.52 1.85
CA VAL A 164 16.14 3.64 1.32
C VAL A 164 15.26 4.37 2.33
N CYS A 165 14.58 5.41 1.87
CA CYS A 165 13.69 6.22 2.68
C CYS A 165 12.34 6.37 2.00
N HIS A 166 11.26 6.15 2.76
CA HIS A 166 9.90 6.46 2.34
C HIS A 166 9.42 7.74 3.01
N SER A 167 8.94 8.70 2.22
CA SER A 167 8.42 9.99 2.68
C SER A 167 7.36 10.50 1.69
N GLU A 168 6.73 11.64 1.96
CA GLU A 168 5.88 12.32 0.96
C GLU A 168 6.64 12.59 -0.34
N SER A 169 5.96 12.43 -1.49
CA SER A 169 6.54 12.66 -2.82
C SER A 169 6.89 14.14 -3.08
N GLY A 170 7.94 14.38 -3.85
CA GLY A 170 8.40 15.72 -4.24
C GLY A 170 9.14 16.48 -3.13
N ARG A 171 9.50 15.82 -2.03
CA ARG A 171 10.31 16.40 -0.95
C ARG A 171 11.80 16.33 -1.25
N LYS A 172 12.58 17.17 -0.56
CA LYS A 172 14.05 17.14 -0.58
C LYS A 172 14.56 16.41 0.64
N ILE A 173 14.69 15.10 0.51
CA ILE A 173 15.18 14.24 1.58
C ILE A 173 16.70 14.21 1.57
N ARG A 174 17.27 14.38 2.76
CA ARG A 174 18.71 14.43 3.00
C ARG A 174 19.11 13.35 4.00
N LEU A 175 20.34 12.85 3.87
CA LEU A 175 20.89 11.82 4.74
C LEU A 175 22.03 12.42 5.58
N GLY A 176 21.93 12.29 6.90
CA GLY A 176 22.97 12.69 7.83
C GLY A 176 23.26 11.57 8.84
N GLY A 177 24.51 11.44 9.26
CA GLY A 177 24.90 10.40 10.20
C GLY A 177 26.31 10.54 10.72
N SER A 178 26.80 9.54 11.45
CA SER A 178 28.16 9.53 12.02
C SER A 178 29.25 9.68 10.95
N PHE A 179 29.02 9.16 9.73
CA PHE A 179 29.94 9.27 8.59
C PHE A 179 29.96 10.66 7.93
N THR A 180 28.95 11.51 8.18
CA THR A 180 28.93 12.93 7.78
C THR A 180 29.15 13.88 8.94
N ASN A 181 29.51 13.37 10.12
CA ASN A 181 29.54 14.16 11.36
C ASN A 181 28.19 14.90 11.61
N TRP A 182 27.08 14.25 11.26
CA TRP A 182 25.72 14.79 11.34
C TRP A 182 25.44 16.02 10.47
N ASP A 183 26.31 16.33 9.52
CA ASP A 183 26.01 17.31 8.47
C ASP A 183 25.10 16.66 7.43
N SER A 184 23.82 17.00 7.50
CA SER A 184 22.80 16.50 6.58
C SER A 184 22.86 17.14 5.20
N TRP A 185 23.63 18.22 4.98
CA TRP A 185 23.65 18.92 3.68
C TRP A 185 24.61 18.26 2.69
N ILE A 186 25.40 17.27 3.15
CA ILE A 186 26.36 16.53 2.33
C ILE A 186 25.65 15.64 1.31
N TYR A 187 24.59 14.94 1.73
CA TYR A 187 23.91 13.95 0.88
C TYR A 187 22.43 14.28 0.72
N GLU A 188 22.02 14.59 -0.51
CA GLU A 188 20.62 14.64 -0.93
C GLU A 188 20.27 13.31 -1.61
N MET A 189 19.16 12.70 -1.19
CA MET A 189 18.68 11.41 -1.71
C MET A 189 17.87 11.63 -2.99
N LYS A 190 17.95 10.67 -3.92
CA LYS A 190 17.25 10.74 -5.20
C LYS A 190 15.87 10.10 -5.07
N GLU A 191 14.82 10.83 -5.44
CA GLU A 191 13.48 10.25 -5.61
C GLU A 191 13.45 9.36 -6.86
N THR A 192 13.26 8.05 -6.70
CA THR A 192 13.17 7.09 -7.81
C THR A 192 11.74 6.78 -8.20
N GLU A 193 10.84 6.76 -7.22
CA GLU A 193 9.40 6.62 -7.37
C GLU A 193 8.72 7.65 -6.44
N PRO A 194 7.45 8.02 -6.67
CA PRO A 194 6.76 8.97 -5.81
C PRO A 194 6.86 8.60 -4.32
N GLY A 195 7.61 9.40 -3.55
CA GLY A 195 7.82 9.19 -2.12
C GLY A 195 8.90 8.17 -1.73
N LYS A 196 9.61 7.59 -2.69
CA LYS A 196 10.72 6.65 -2.48
C LYS A 196 12.05 7.33 -2.83
N TYR A 197 12.90 7.46 -1.83
CA TYR A 197 14.19 8.13 -1.92
C TYR A 197 15.31 7.13 -1.69
N VAL A 198 16.33 7.14 -2.55
CA VAL A 198 17.47 6.23 -2.46
C VAL A 198 18.81 6.96 -2.60
N ILE A 199 19.84 6.43 -1.94
CA ILE A 199 21.24 6.83 -2.16
C ILE A 199 22.18 5.67 -1.82
N ASP A 200 23.24 5.52 -2.61
CA ASP A 200 24.30 4.54 -2.36
C ASP A 200 25.56 5.25 -1.87
N ILE A 201 26.08 4.85 -0.71
CA ILE A 201 27.28 5.45 -0.10
C ILE A 201 28.32 4.36 0.20
N PRO A 202 29.59 4.53 -0.22
CA PRO A 202 30.66 3.64 0.20
C PRO A 202 30.96 3.85 1.69
N LEU A 203 30.69 2.83 2.51
CA LEU A 203 31.04 2.82 3.93
C LEU A 203 32.01 1.67 4.21
N HIS A 204 33.03 1.95 4.99
CA HIS A 204 33.95 0.91 5.48
C HIS A 204 33.27 0.03 6.54
N PRO A 205 33.81 -1.16 6.85
CA PRO A 205 33.29 -1.96 7.96
C PRO A 205 33.28 -1.18 9.28
N GLY A 206 32.14 -1.21 9.97
CA GLY A 206 31.89 -0.42 11.17
C GLY A 206 30.41 -0.24 11.46
N THR A 207 30.11 0.33 12.62
CA THR A 207 28.74 0.68 13.04
C THR A 207 28.49 2.16 12.80
N TYR A 208 27.43 2.47 12.05
CA TYR A 208 27.05 3.82 11.68
C TYR A 208 25.65 4.14 12.20
N TYR A 209 25.50 5.38 12.66
CA TYR A 209 24.23 5.94 13.08
C TYR A 209 23.79 6.97 12.06
N TYR A 210 22.51 7.01 11.70
CA TYR A 210 21.99 7.90 10.68
C TYR A 210 20.55 8.33 10.93
N SER A 211 20.13 9.38 10.25
CA SER A 211 18.75 9.86 10.20
C SER A 211 18.49 10.53 8.85
N TYR A 212 17.22 10.56 8.46
CA TYR A 212 16.77 11.30 7.30
C TYR A 212 16.29 12.69 7.71
N TYR A 213 16.41 13.64 6.79
CA TYR A 213 16.09 15.04 7.05
C TYR A 213 15.17 15.58 5.97
N ASN A 214 14.06 16.18 6.40
CA ASN A 214 13.21 17.01 5.55
C ASN A 214 13.28 18.46 6.07
N GLY A 215 14.06 19.29 5.38
CA GLY A 215 14.38 20.63 5.88
C GLY A 215 15.27 20.56 7.12
N ILE A 216 14.74 21.00 8.26
CA ILE A 216 15.44 21.01 9.57
C ILE A 216 14.99 19.81 10.43
N THR A 217 13.88 19.17 10.07
CA THR A 217 13.30 18.07 10.85
C THR A 217 13.98 16.76 10.49
N SER A 218 14.53 16.09 11.49
CA SER A 218 15.07 14.72 11.36
C SER A 218 14.01 13.67 11.67
N PHE A 219 14.05 12.54 10.98
CA PHE A 219 13.23 11.36 11.25
C PHE A 219 14.03 10.09 11.04
N ILE A 220 13.55 9.00 11.63
CA ILE A 220 14.21 7.68 11.60
C ILE A 220 13.82 6.89 10.36
N ASP A 221 14.65 5.91 10.03
CA ASP A 221 14.32 4.86 9.07
C ASP A 221 13.33 3.88 9.71
N GLU A 222 12.08 3.91 9.25
CA GLU A 222 11.02 3.00 9.71
C GLU A 222 11.24 1.56 9.24
N THR A 223 11.96 1.35 8.14
CA THR A 223 12.18 0.03 7.53
C THR A 223 13.31 -0.74 8.20
N ASN A 224 14.33 -0.04 8.69
CA ASN A 224 15.38 -0.63 9.50
C ASN A 224 14.88 -0.75 10.95
N PRO A 225 14.94 -1.92 11.63
CA PRO A 225 14.55 -2.03 13.05
C PRO A 225 15.67 -1.64 14.02
N SER A 226 16.93 -1.56 13.58
CA SER A 226 18.08 -1.28 14.44
C SER A 226 18.14 0.19 14.82
N ARG A 227 18.30 0.47 16.12
CA ARG A 227 18.27 1.83 16.70
C ARG A 227 19.53 2.10 17.51
N GLY A 228 19.86 3.38 17.63
CA GLY A 228 20.89 3.90 18.52
C GLY A 228 20.48 5.24 19.11
N TYR A 229 21.38 5.82 19.90
CA TYR A 229 21.24 7.15 20.46
C TYR A 229 22.36 8.04 19.94
N SER A 230 21.99 9.21 19.43
CA SER A 230 22.94 10.27 19.13
C SER A 230 23.44 10.93 20.43
N ASN A 231 24.56 11.67 20.36
CA ASN A 231 25.16 12.36 21.52
C ASN A 231 24.22 13.38 22.17
N ASP A 232 23.23 13.89 21.44
CA ASP A 232 22.18 14.79 21.90
C ASP A 232 20.96 14.06 22.50
N GLY A 233 21.03 12.73 22.62
CA GLY A 233 19.98 11.89 23.21
C GLY A 233 18.83 11.53 22.27
N ARG A 234 18.90 11.93 20.98
CA ARG A 234 17.88 11.57 19.99
C ARG A 234 17.99 10.11 19.57
N ILE A 235 16.84 9.48 19.31
CA ILE A 235 16.78 8.14 18.72
C ILE A 235 17.12 8.25 17.24
N VAL A 236 18.06 7.43 16.79
CA VAL A 236 18.57 7.41 15.42
C VAL A 236 18.62 5.98 14.89
N SER A 237 18.60 5.82 13.57
CA SER A 237 18.76 4.50 12.94
C SER A 237 20.22 4.04 13.04
N CYS A 238 20.43 2.72 13.09
CA CYS A 238 21.75 2.12 13.20
C CYS A 238 21.94 1.07 12.10
N ILE A 239 23.11 1.04 11.47
CA ILE A 239 23.51 -0.03 10.54
C ILE A 239 24.93 -0.49 10.88
N THR A 240 25.15 -1.80 10.86
CA THR A 240 26.48 -2.39 11.04
C THR A 240 26.93 -3.02 9.73
N ILE A 241 28.05 -2.54 9.22
CA ILE A 241 28.71 -3.04 8.01
C ILE A 241 29.82 -4.00 8.45
N ASN A 242 29.68 -5.28 8.10
CA ASN A 242 30.69 -6.31 8.36
C ASN A 242 31.74 -6.41 7.25
#